data_AF-R2Q973-F1
#
_entry.id   AF-R2Q973-F1
#
_cell.length_a   1.000
_cell.length_b   1.000
_cell.length_c   1.000
_cell.angle_alpha   90.00
_cell.angle_beta   90.00
_cell.angle_gamma   90.00
#
_symmetry.space_group_name_H-M   'P 1'
#
loop_
_entity.id
_entity.type
_entity.pdbx_description
1 polymer ?
#
loop_
_entity_poly.entity_id
_entity_poly.type
_entity_poly.pdbx_seq_one_letter_code
_entity_poly.pdbx_strand_id
1 'polypeptide(L)'
;MKRTKRLNQLGLGIIIMVYFLLLAGSRFHIIPANIHVVPLFACILIAITIILGFIIVPSSEKKLFLPKGIGYGWTLNPRNAFGLLIYVALLVLALTAIF
;
A
#
# COMPACT_ATOMS: atom_id res chain seq x y z
N MET A 1 -16.11 -16.35 -11.84
CA MET A 1 -16.40 -14.96 -11.40
C MET A 1 -16.77 -14.79 -9.92
N LYS A 2 -17.51 -15.71 -9.26
CA LYS A 2 -17.92 -15.55 -7.84
C LYS A 2 -16.75 -15.61 -6.83
N ARG A 3 -15.74 -16.47 -7.05
CA ARG A 3 -14.62 -16.70 -6.12
C ARG A 3 -13.66 -15.50 -6.03
N THR A 4 -13.37 -14.85 -7.16
CA THR A 4 -12.55 -13.62 -7.22
C THR A 4 -13.25 -12.43 -6.56
N LYS A 5 -14.56 -12.24 -6.77
CA LYS A 5 -15.32 -11.21 -6.02
C LYS A 5 -15.27 -11.44 -4.51
N ARG A 6 -15.38 -12.69 -4.05
CA ARG A 6 -15.36 -13.04 -2.62
C ARG A 6 -13.98 -12.82 -1.99
N LEU A 7 -12.89 -13.15 -2.69
CA LEU A 7 -11.52 -12.85 -2.25
C LEU A 7 -11.26 -11.34 -2.18
N ASN A 8 -11.75 -10.57 -3.15
CA ASN A 8 -11.63 -9.10 -3.13
C ASN A 8 -12.41 -8.49 -1.95
N GLN A 9 -13.58 -9.04 -1.61
CA GLN A 9 -14.37 -8.59 -0.45
C GLN A 9 -13.70 -8.94 0.89
N LEU A 10 -13.11 -10.13 1.00
CA LEU A 10 -12.33 -10.54 2.18
C LEU A 10 -11.07 -9.67 2.34
N GLY A 11 -10.34 -9.42 1.25
CA GLY A 11 -9.17 -8.54 1.26
C GLY A 11 -9.53 -7.11 1.69
N LEU A 12 -10.63 -6.57 1.18
CA LEU A 12 -11.13 -5.26 1.60
C LEU A 12 -11.51 -5.25 3.08
N GLY A 13 -12.17 -6.31 3.57
CA GLY A 13 -12.51 -6.47 4.99
C GLY A 13 -11.28 -6.52 5.89
N ILE A 14 -10.22 -7.21 5.48
CA ILE A 14 -8.94 -7.26 6.21
C ILE A 14 -8.29 -5.89 6.27
N ILE A 15 -8.23 -5.16 5.15
CA ILE A 15 -7.66 -3.80 5.08
C ILE A 15 -8.41 -2.86 6.04
N ILE A 16 -9.75 -2.90 6.02
CA ILE A 16 -10.59 -2.11 6.91
C ILE A 16 -10.34 -2.49 8.37
N MET A 17 -10.27 -3.79 8.69
CA MET A 17 -10.01 -4.26 10.05
C MET A 17 -8.65 -3.78 10.56
N VAL A 18 -7.58 -3.90 9.76
CA VAL A 18 -6.23 -3.44 10.13
C VAL A 18 -6.23 -1.93 10.39
N TYR A 19 -6.94 -1.15 9.57
CA TYR A 19 -7.09 0.29 9.78
C TYR A 19 -7.77 0.61 11.13
N PHE A 20 -8.88 -0.06 11.45
CA PHE A 20 -9.56 0.14 12.74
C PHE A 20 -8.74 -0.34 13.94
N LEU A 21 -7.96 -1.41 13.81
CA LEU A 21 -7.06 -1.88 14.87
C LEU A 21 -5.95 -0.86 15.17
N LEU A 22 -5.39 -0.22 14.14
CA LEU A 22 -4.40 0.85 14.34
C LEU A 22 -5.03 2.07 15.00
N LEU A 23 -6.25 2.46 14.60
CA LEU A 23 -6.98 3.55 15.26
C LEU A 23 -7.28 3.22 16.73
N ALA A 24 -7.71 1.99 17.02
CA ALA A 24 -7.89 1.52 18.38
C ALA A 24 -6.57 1.58 19.16
N GLY A 25 -5.46 1.14 18.58
CA GLY A 25 -4.12 1.21 19.18
C GLY A 25 -3.71 2.63 19.59
N SER A 26 -4.05 3.65 18.78
CA SER A 26 -3.81 5.05 19.15
C SER A 26 -4.71 5.54 20.29
N ARG A 27 -5.96 5.08 20.36
CA ARG A 27 -6.89 5.45 21.45
C ARG A 27 -6.55 4.79 22.78
N PHE A 28 -6.02 3.57 22.74
CA PHE A 28 -5.61 2.82 23.93
C PHE A 28 -4.16 3.11 24.37
N HIS A 29 -3.52 4.15 23.83
CA HIS A 29 -2.13 4.54 24.13
C HIS A 29 -1.09 3.43 23.85
N ILE A 30 -1.45 2.43 23.04
CA ILE A 30 -0.53 1.41 22.54
C ILE A 30 0.39 2.03 21.49
N ILE A 31 -0.16 2.97 20.70
CA ILE A 31 0.58 3.83 19.80
C ILE A 31 0.73 5.19 20.50
N PRO A 32 1.96 5.76 20.58
CA PRO A 32 2.21 7.10 21.10
C PRO A 32 1.26 8.17 20.53
N ALA A 33 0.81 9.10 21.37
CA ALA A 33 -0.18 10.11 20.98
C ALA A 33 0.31 11.11 19.90
N ASN A 34 1.63 11.22 19.73
CA ASN A 34 2.27 12.01 18.68
C ASN A 34 2.36 11.27 17.33
N ILE A 35 1.85 10.05 17.22
CA ILE A 35 1.84 9.30 15.97
C ILE A 35 0.47 9.41 15.30
N HIS A 36 0.46 10.01 14.12
CA HIS A 36 -0.72 10.10 13.27
C HIS A 36 -0.97 8.76 12.55
N VAL A 37 -2.07 8.10 12.88
CA VAL A 37 -2.41 6.75 12.38
C VAL A 37 -2.66 6.70 10.88
N VAL A 38 -3.27 7.74 10.30
CA VAL A 38 -3.58 7.79 8.87
C VAL A 38 -2.31 7.75 8.00
N PRO A 39 -1.31 8.62 8.21
CA PRO A 39 -0.05 8.54 7.47
C PRO A 39 0.76 7.27 7.77
N LEU A 40 0.69 6.74 8.99
CA LEU A 40 1.27 5.42 9.32
C LEU A 40 0.67 4.31 8.46
N PHE A 41 -0.66 4.28 8.34
CA PHE A 41 -1.37 3.31 7.49
C PHE A 41 -1.01 3.48 6.01
N ALA A 42 -0.90 4.72 5.53
CA ALA A 42 -0.45 5.01 4.17
C ALA A 42 0.96 4.46 3.89
N CYS A 43 1.90 4.63 4.84
CA CYS A 43 3.26 4.06 4.72
C CYS A 43 3.22 2.54 4.55
N ILE A 44 2.40 1.85 5.35
CA ILE A 44 2.25 0.39 5.29
C ILE A 44 1.72 -0.03 3.91
N LEU A 45 0.68 0.63 3.40
CA LEU A 45 0.11 0.32 2.08
C LEU A 45 1.11 0.57 0.94
N ILE A 46 1.86 1.67 1.00
CA ILE A 46 2.90 1.98 0.01
C ILE A 46 3.99 0.90 0.05
N ALA A 47 4.50 0.55 1.23
CA ALA A 47 5.52 -0.47 1.40
C ALA A 47 5.07 -1.85 0.86
N ILE A 48 3.85 -2.27 1.20
CA ILE A 48 3.27 -3.52 0.68
C ILE A 48 3.16 -3.47 -0.85
N THR A 49 2.75 -2.34 -1.42
CA THR A 49 2.61 -2.19 -2.88
C THR A 49 3.96 -2.31 -3.58
N ILE A 50 5.02 -1.71 -3.03
CA ILE A 50 6.39 -1.85 -3.55
C ILE A 50 6.79 -3.32 -3.48
N ILE A 51 6.70 -3.96 -2.30
CA ILE A 51 7.13 -5.35 -2.09
C ILE A 51 6.40 -6.29 -3.05
N LEU A 52 5.06 -6.22 -3.09
CA LEU A 52 4.25 -7.05 -3.98
C LEU A 52 4.55 -6.77 -5.45
N GLY A 53 4.78 -5.51 -5.82
CA GLY A 53 5.17 -5.17 -7.18
C GLY A 53 6.53 -5.77 -7.56
N PHE A 54 7.49 -5.84 -6.64
CA PHE A 54 8.74 -6.55 -6.89
C PHE A 54 8.53 -8.08 -6.96
N ILE A 55 7.60 -8.67 -6.21
CA ILE A 55 7.36 -10.12 -6.27
C ILE A 55 6.58 -10.54 -7.52
N ILE A 56 5.54 -9.79 -7.89
CA ILE A 56 4.55 -10.19 -8.89
C ILE A 56 4.88 -9.66 -10.29
N VAL A 57 5.42 -8.45 -10.40
CA VAL A 57 5.67 -7.83 -11.71
C VAL A 57 6.96 -8.41 -12.31
N PRO A 58 6.90 -8.93 -13.57
CA PRO A 58 8.09 -9.43 -14.26
C PRO A 58 9.20 -8.37 -14.34
N SER A 59 10.45 -8.78 -14.16
CA SER A 59 11.61 -7.89 -14.20
C SER A 59 11.81 -7.17 -15.55
N SER A 60 11.28 -7.77 -16.63
CA SER A 60 11.25 -7.23 -17.99
C SER A 60 10.21 -6.13 -18.20
N GLU A 61 9.21 -6.00 -17.34
CA GLU A 61 8.19 -4.96 -17.46
C GLU A 61 8.72 -3.62 -16.93
N LYS A 62 8.94 -2.69 -17.85
CA LYS A 62 9.53 -1.37 -17.59
C LYS A 62 8.56 -0.21 -17.84
N LYS A 63 7.30 -0.45 -18.20
CA LYS A 63 6.30 0.62 -18.34
C LYS A 63 6.07 1.31 -17.00
N LEU A 64 5.83 2.61 -17.03
CA LEU A 64 5.57 3.41 -15.83
C LEU A 64 4.28 2.99 -15.11
N PHE A 65 3.24 2.66 -15.87
CA PHE A 65 1.98 2.15 -15.35
C PHE A 65 1.87 0.66 -15.68
N LEU A 66 1.41 -0.13 -14.72
CA LEU A 66 1.23 -1.56 -14.92
C LEU A 66 0.11 -1.83 -15.94
N PRO A 67 0.23 -2.85 -16.80
CA PRO A 67 -0.86 -3.26 -17.64
C PRO A 67 -1.97 -3.93 -16.80
N LYS A 68 -3.23 -3.73 -17.18
CA LYS A 68 -4.40 -4.37 -16.54
C LYS A 68 -4.28 -5.89 -16.41
N GLY A 69 -3.56 -6.54 -17.33
CA GLY A 69 -3.33 -8.00 -17.33
C GLY A 69 -2.53 -8.53 -16.15
N ILE A 70 -1.75 -7.68 -15.46
CA ILE A 70 -0.98 -8.07 -14.26
C ILE A 70 -1.83 -7.89 -12.98
N GLY A 71 -3.09 -7.45 -13.11
CA GLY A 71 -4.02 -7.30 -11.99
C GLY A 71 -3.96 -5.96 -11.26
N TYR A 72 -3.03 -5.07 -11.66
CA TYR A 72 -2.77 -3.79 -10.99
C TYR A 72 -3.31 -2.56 -11.72
N GLY A 73 -3.74 -2.68 -12.98
CA GLY A 73 -4.29 -1.56 -13.76
C GLY A 73 -3.36 -0.35 -13.80
N TRP A 74 -3.91 0.88 -13.81
CA TRP A 74 -3.18 2.18 -13.86
C TRP A 74 -2.32 2.49 -12.61
N THR A 75 -1.93 1.48 -11.84
CA THR A 75 -1.00 1.60 -10.73
C THR A 75 0.42 1.86 -11.24
N LEU A 76 1.17 2.71 -10.55
CA LEU A 76 2.58 2.94 -10.84
C LEU A 76 3.36 1.63 -10.66
N ASN A 77 4.29 1.37 -11.57
CA ASN A 77 5.13 0.18 -11.57
C ASN A 77 6.37 0.42 -10.69
N PRO A 78 6.51 -0.27 -9.55
CA PRO A 78 7.70 -0.14 -8.71
C PRO A 78 8.95 -0.80 -9.33
N ARG A 79 8.83 -1.62 -10.38
CA ARG A 79 9.96 -2.15 -11.16
C ARG A 79 10.52 -1.14 -12.18
N ASN A 80 9.79 -0.07 -12.48
CA ASN A 80 10.28 1.07 -13.25
C ASN A 80 10.96 2.06 -12.30
N ALA A 81 12.13 2.60 -12.67
CA ALA A 81 12.90 3.48 -11.80
C ALA A 81 12.15 4.78 -11.44
N PHE A 82 11.42 5.37 -12.39
CA PHE A 82 10.60 6.56 -12.14
C PHE A 82 9.36 6.24 -11.30
N GLY A 83 8.72 5.09 -11.55
CA GLY A 83 7.60 4.61 -10.72
C GLY A 83 8.02 4.34 -9.27
N LEU A 84 9.18 3.72 -9.07
CA LEU A 84 9.79 3.52 -7.76
C LEU A 84 10.11 4.85 -7.08
N LEU A 85 10.68 5.80 -7.81
CA LEU A 85 10.99 7.13 -7.28
C LEU A 85 9.74 7.84 -6.76
N ILE A 86 8.61 7.74 -7.47
CA ILE A 86 7.33 8.30 -6.99
C ILE A 86 6.89 7.59 -5.70
N TYR A 87 6.95 6.26 -5.63
CA TYR A 87 6.60 5.55 -4.40
C TYR A 87 7.51 5.92 -3.22
N VAL A 88 8.81 6.08 -3.46
CA VAL A 88 9.76 6.52 -2.43
C VAL A 88 9.44 7.94 -1.97
N ALA A 89 9.14 8.85 -2.89
CA ALA A 89 8.73 10.22 -2.56
C ALA A 89 7.43 10.23 -1.72
N LEU A 90 6.43 9.44 -2.11
CA LEU A 90 5.18 9.27 -1.35
C LEU A 90 5.43 8.67 0.04
N LEU A 91 6.35 7.70 0.14
CA LEU A 91 6.71 7.09 1.42
C LEU A 91 7.40 8.10 2.34
N VAL A 92 8.35 8.89 1.83
CA VAL A 92 9.01 9.95 2.59
C VAL A 92 8.01 10.99 3.07
N LEU A 93 7.11 11.44 2.19
CA LEU A 93 6.06 12.39 2.55
C LEU A 93 5.13 11.82 3.64
N ALA A 94 4.71 10.56 3.49
CA ALA A 94 3.88 9.91 4.49
C ALA A 94 4.63 9.75 5.84
N LEU A 95 5.92 9.38 5.82
CA LEU A 95 6.78 9.29 7.02
C LEU A 95 6.90 10.65 7.73
N THR A 96 7.08 11.74 6.98
CA THR A 96 7.16 13.10 7.56
C THR A 96 5.85 13.55 8.20
N ALA A 97 4.72 12.99 7.76
CA ALA A 97 3.41 13.28 8.31
C ALA A 97 3.04 12.37 9.50
N ILE A 98 3.86 11.38 9.84
CA ILE A 98 3.61 10.49 11.00
C ILE A 98 3.74 11.26 12.32
N PHE A 99 4.69 12.19 12.41
CA PHE A 99 5.07 12.87 13.65
C PHE A 99 4.70 14.34 13.62
#